data_AF-A0A3S1EJV2-F1
#
_entry.id   AF-A0A3S1EJV2-F1
#
_cell.length_a   1.000
_cell.length_b   1.000
_cell.length_c   1.000
_cell.angle_alpha   90.00
_cell.angle_beta   90.00
_cell.angle_gamma   90.00
#
_symmetry.space_group_name_H-M   'P 1'
#
loop_
_entity.id
_entity.type
_entity.pdbx_description
1 polymer ?
#
loop_
_entity_poly.entity_id
_entity_poly.type
_entity_poly.pdbx_seq_one_letter_code
_entity_poly.pdbx_strand_id
1 'polypeptide(L)' 'LLAKEAAAKDFVSDAFAHCKFIGFTPGAEPLLAKAGVAPDADEGLIALDTAASVETFVQSCRKLRLWAREAAVKL' A
#
# COMPACT_ATOMS: atom_id res chain seq x y z
N LEU A 1 16.12 -4.00 -7.49
CA LEU A 1 16.95 -2.87 -7.00
C LEU A 1 16.27 -2.11 -5.87
N LEU A 2 15.04 -1.60 -6.07
CA LEU A 2 14.34 -0.74 -5.10
C LEU A 2 14.18 -1.34 -3.70
N ALA A 3 13.96 -2.65 -3.58
CA ALA A 3 13.83 -3.32 -2.28
C ALA A 3 15.08 -3.22 -1.37
N LYS A 4 16.24 -2.81 -1.94
CA LYS A 4 17.49 -2.55 -1.19
C LYS A 4 17.71 -1.05 -0.91
N GLU A 5 16.89 -0.17 -1.46
CA GLU A 5 16.99 1.28 -1.31
C GLU A 5 16.21 1.73 -0.08
N ALA A 6 16.84 2.49 0.81
CA ALA A 6 16.20 2.96 2.06
C ALA A 6 14.97 3.82 1.75
N ALA A 7 15.13 4.85 0.92
CA ALA A 7 14.06 5.77 0.55
C ALA A 7 12.84 5.07 -0.06
N ALA A 8 13.04 4.02 -0.87
CA ALA A 8 11.92 3.28 -1.46
C ALA A 8 11.13 2.48 -0.42
N LYS A 9 11.81 1.90 0.58
CA LYS A 9 11.14 1.22 1.70
C LYS A 9 10.39 2.23 2.57
N ASP A 10 11.04 3.34 2.92
CA ASP A 10 10.46 4.40 3.76
C ASP A 10 9.21 4.99 3.09
N PHE A 11 9.25 5.21 1.77
CA PHE A 11 8.09 5.69 1.02
C PHE A 11 6.86 4.78 1.17
N VAL A 12 7.06 3.46 1.11
CA VAL A 12 5.99 2.47 1.26
C VAL A 12 5.53 2.37 2.72
N SER A 13 6.45 2.28 3.67
CA SER A 13 6.11 2.19 5.10
C SER A 13 5.37 3.44 5.57
N ASP A 14 5.82 4.63 5.16
CA ASP A 14 5.16 5.89 5.48
C ASP A 14 3.78 6.00 4.84
N ALA A 15 3.61 5.52 3.60
CA ALA A 15 2.30 5.48 2.97
C ALA A 15 1.33 4.59 3.76
N PHE A 16 1.79 3.41 4.19
CA PHE A 16 0.99 2.47 4.96
C PHE A 16 0.63 3.03 6.34
N ALA A 17 1.62 3.51 7.11
CA ALA A 17 1.45 4.10 8.44
C ALA A 17 0.57 5.35 8.41
N HIS A 18 0.66 6.16 7.35
CA HIS A 18 -0.23 7.32 7.16
C HIS A 18 -1.59 6.95 6.56
N CYS A 19 -1.99 5.68 6.58
CA CYS A 19 -3.32 5.21 6.16
C CYS A 19 -3.64 5.53 4.70
N LYS A 20 -2.65 5.62 3.81
CA LYS A 20 -2.89 5.83 2.38
C LYS A 20 -3.32 4.52 1.72
N PHE A 21 -4.12 4.63 0.67
CA PHE A 21 -4.32 3.53 -0.28
C PHE A 21 -3.04 3.33 -1.10
N ILE A 22 -2.65 2.08 -1.33
CA ILE A 22 -1.45 1.73 -2.10
C ILE A 22 -1.87 0.76 -3.21
N GLY A 23 -1.79 1.24 -4.45
CA GLY A 23 -1.93 0.41 -5.63
C GLY A 23 -0.58 -0.19 -6.02
N PHE A 24 -0.51 -1.49 -6.28
CA PHE A 24 0.74 -2.17 -6.60
C PHE A 24 0.56 -3.26 -7.67
N THR A 25 1.63 -3.69 -8.33
CA THR A 25 1.62 -4.87 -9.21
C THR A 25 2.40 -6.00 -8.54
N PRO A 26 2.27 -7.28 -8.97
CA PRO A 26 3.01 -8.39 -8.37
C PRO A 26 4.54 -8.19 -8.32
N GLY A 27 5.10 -7.44 -9.28
CA GLY A 27 6.53 -7.10 -9.29
C GLY A 27 6.98 -6.19 -8.14
N ALA A 28 6.06 -5.53 -7.44
CA ALA A 28 6.33 -4.67 -6.29
C ALA A 28 6.24 -5.39 -4.93
N GLU A 29 5.72 -6.62 -4.88
CA GLU A 29 5.62 -7.41 -3.63
C GLU A 29 6.96 -7.53 -2.88
N PRO A 30 8.12 -7.74 -3.54
CA PRO A 30 9.39 -7.76 -2.82
C PRO A 30 9.73 -6.43 -2.12
N LEU A 31 9.27 -5.29 -2.65
CA LEU A 31 9.45 -3.99 -2.01
C LEU A 31 8.48 -3.82 -0.83
N LEU A 32 7.20 -4.18 -1.00
CA LEU A 32 6.19 -4.16 0.07
C LEU A 32 6.67 -4.98 1.28
N ALA A 33 7.11 -6.22 1.03
CA ALA A 33 7.63 -7.10 2.08
C ALA A 33 8.85 -6.51 2.78
N LYS A 34 9.77 -5.85 2.05
CA LYS A 34 10.94 -5.17 2.64
C LYS A 34 10.59 -3.88 3.39
N ALA A 35 9.45 -3.28 3.10
CA ALA A 35 8.88 -2.17 3.86
C ALA A 35 8.03 -2.63 5.05
N GLY A 36 7.92 -3.94 5.30
CA GLY A 36 7.12 -4.49 6.41
C GLY A 36 5.61 -4.50 6.15
N VAL A 37 5.18 -4.39 4.89
CA VAL A 37 3.77 -4.35 4.50
C VAL A 37 3.43 -5.63 3.74
N ALA A 38 2.47 -6.41 4.26
CA ALA A 38 1.94 -7.56 3.54
C ALA A 38 1.04 -7.11 2.37
N PRO A 39 1.11 -7.74 1.18
CA PRO A 39 0.23 -7.40 0.06
C PRO A 39 -1.27 -7.54 0.34
N ASP A 40 -1.64 -8.33 1.36
CA ASP A 40 -3.00 -8.62 1.82
C ASP A 40 -3.26 -8.08 3.23
N ALA A 41 -2.48 -7.09 3.69
CA ALA A 41 -2.59 -6.55 5.05
C ALA A 41 -3.98 -5.99 5.38
N ASP A 42 -4.64 -5.35 4.41
CA ASP A 42 -6.00 -4.81 4.53
C ASP A 42 -6.58 -4.41 3.15
N GLU A 43 -7.80 -3.89 3.13
CA GLU A 43 -8.51 -3.47 1.91
C GLU A 43 -7.90 -2.25 1.20
N GLY A 44 -6.90 -1.60 1.80
CA GLY A 44 -6.19 -0.47 1.23
C GLY A 44 -4.97 -0.84 0.40
N LEU A 45 -4.59 -2.12 0.36
CA LEU A 45 -3.59 -2.68 -0.54
C LEU A 45 -4.31 -3.27 -1.75
N ILE A 46 -4.14 -2.66 -2.92
CA ILE A 46 -4.92 -3.01 -4.11
C ILE A 46 -3.98 -3.44 -5.24
N ALA A 47 -4.05 -4.72 -5.62
CA ALA A 47 -3.33 -5.24 -6.78
C ALA A 47 -3.93 -4.63 -8.07
N LEU A 48 -3.09 -4.03 -8.90
CA LEU A 48 -3.43 -3.36 -10.16
C LEU A 48 -3.17 -4.30 -11.34
N ASP A 49 -3.86 -5.44 -11.34
CA ASP A 49 -3.76 -6.52 -12.33
C ASP A 49 -4.87 -6.50 -13.39
N THR A 50 -5.93 -5.72 -13.17
CA THR A 50 -7.09 -5.61 -14.06
C THR A 50 -7.56 -4.16 -14.19
N ALA A 51 -8.30 -3.85 -15.25
CA ALA A 51 -8.92 -2.52 -15.41
C ALA A 51 -9.89 -2.19 -14.26
N ALA A 52 -10.61 -3.20 -13.75
CA ALA A 52 -11.55 -3.04 -12.64
C ALA A 52 -10.85 -2.73 -11.30
N SER A 53 -9.67 -3.32 -11.05
CA SER A 53 -8.91 -3.02 -9.82
C SER A 53 -8.29 -1.62 -9.86
N VAL A 54 -7.91 -1.12 -11.04
CA VAL A 54 -7.50 0.27 -11.24
C VAL A 54 -8.64 1.24 -10.91
N GLU A 55 -9.85 0.98 -11.42
CA GLU A 55 -11.03 1.80 -11.07
C GLU A 55 -11.28 1.77 -9.56
N THR A 56 -11.25 0.58 -8.95
CA THR A 56 -11.45 0.38 -7.50
C THR A 56 -10.43 1.18 -6.68
N PHE A 57 -9.16 1.20 -7.09
CA PHE A 57 -8.11 1.99 -6.44
C PHE A 57 -8.43 3.49 -6.49
N VAL A 58 -8.77 4.02 -7.66
CA VAL A 58 -9.11 5.44 -7.84
C VAL A 58 -10.35 5.82 -7.01
N GLN A 59 -11.37 4.97 -6.99
CA GLN A 59 -12.58 5.19 -6.17
C GLN A 59 -12.25 5.18 -4.68
N SER A 60 -11.43 4.24 -4.23
CA SER A 60 -11.03 4.12 -2.82
C SER A 60 -10.26 5.36 -2.35
N CYS A 61 -9.38 5.91 -3.18
CA CYS A 61 -8.67 7.16 -2.90
C CYS A 61 -9.60 8.36 -2.62
N ARG A 62 -10.88 8.35 -3.07
CA ARG A 62 -11.86 9.41 -2.74
C ARG A 62 -12.22 9.48 -1.26
N LYS A 63 -11.97 8.41 -0.50
CA LYS A 63 -12.11 8.37 0.97
C LYS A 63 -10.96 9.11 1.69
N LEU A 64 -9.99 9.65 0.94
CA LEU A 64 -8.75 10.30 1.39
C LEU A 64 -7.76 9.35 2.08
N ARG A 65 -8.21 8.56 3.05
CA ARG A 65 -7.41 7.59 3.81
C ARG A 65 -8.23 6.35 4.16
N LEU A 66 -7.55 5.26 4.50
CA LEU A 66 -8.14 4.08 5.13
C LEU A 66 -8.09 4.23 6.65
N TRP A 67 -9.07 4.92 7.22
CA TRP A 67 -9.10 5.22 8.66
C TRP A 67 -9.16 3.99 9.56
N ALA A 68 -9.72 2.87 9.09
CA ALA A 68 -9.76 1.61 9.84
C ALA A 68 -8.36 1.09 10.21
N ARG A 69 -7.34 1.40 9.39
CA ARG A 69 -5.94 1.03 9.64
C ARG A 69 -5.32 1.79 10.82
N GLU A 70 -5.81 2.98 11.15
CA GLU A 70 -5.16 3.90 12.08
C GLU A 70 -4.87 3.26 13.44
N ALA A 71 -5.81 2.49 13.98
CA ALA A 71 -5.65 1.81 15.26
C ALA A 71 -4.57 0.70 15.24
N ALA A 72 -4.32 0.08 14.08
CA ALA A 72 -3.34 -0.99 13.91
C ALA A 72 -1.90 -0.47 13.73
N VAL A 73 -1.72 0.82 13.39
CA VAL A 73 -0.40 1.41 13.05
C VAL A 73 0.08 2.49 14.02
N LYS A 74 -0.77 2.97 14.94
CA LYS A 74 -0.44 4.06 15.89
C LYS A 74 -0.11 3.60 17.32
N LEU A 75 0.24 2.34 17.53
CA LEU A 75 0.59 1.79 18.85
C LEU A 75 2.07 1.40 18.92
#